data_AF-A0A937S7E2-F1
#
_entry.id   AF-A0A937S7E2-F1
#
_cell.length_a   1.000
_cell.length_b   1.000
_cell.length_c   1.000
_cell.angle_alpha   90.00
_cell.angle_beta   90.00
_cell.angle_gamma   90.00
#
_symmetry.space_group_name_H-M   'P 1'
#
loop_
_entity.id
_entity.type
_entity.pdbx_description
1 polymer ?
#
loop_
_entity_poly.entity_id
_entity_poly.type
_entity_poly.pdbx_seq_one_letter_code
_entity_poly.pdbx_strand_id
1 'polypeptide(L)'
;MPSPFPGMDPYLEGYLWVDVHNALASKIRQQLAPKIQPGYTVPLCLPDVDAPLDLAAALRDIYDEVFYHLLIDYRELSPKPVLTADALGWVDALLAPLRTEV
;
A
#
# COMPACT_ATOMS: atom_id res chain seq x y z
N MET A 1 -9.10 -4.08 11.55
CA MET A 1 -10.13 -3.59 10.59
C MET A 1 -9.45 -3.45 9.24
N PRO A 2 -10.10 -3.74 8.11
CA PRO A 2 -9.55 -3.32 6.82
C PRO A 2 -9.39 -1.80 6.79
N SER A 3 -8.57 -1.28 5.86
CA SER A 3 -8.45 0.16 5.62
C SER A 3 -9.84 0.81 5.60
N PRO A 4 -10.06 1.96 6.27
CA PRO A 4 -11.31 2.70 6.14
C PRO A 4 -11.48 3.28 4.73
N PHE A 5 -10.39 3.35 3.96
CA PHE A 5 -10.39 3.88 2.60
C PHE A 5 -10.84 2.82 1.58
N PRO A 6 -11.73 3.17 0.63
CA PRO A 6 -12.17 2.27 -0.43
C PRO A 6 -11.09 2.01 -1.51
N GLY A 7 -9.94 2.67 -1.41
CA GLY A 7 -8.81 2.57 -2.33
C GLY A 7 -7.48 2.63 -1.58
N MET A 8 -6.46 3.23 -2.20
CA MET A 8 -5.17 3.44 -1.54
C MET A 8 -5.33 4.30 -0.30
N ASP A 9 -4.75 3.81 0.80
CA ASP A 9 -4.73 4.49 2.08
C ASP A 9 -3.66 5.60 2.06
N PRO A 10 -4.05 6.90 2.13
CA PRO A 10 -3.11 8.01 2.06
C PRO A 10 -2.08 8.05 3.20
N TYR A 11 -2.35 7.33 4.30
CA TYR A 11 -1.49 7.29 5.47
C TYR A 11 -0.24 6.41 5.25
N LEU A 12 -0.26 5.54 4.23
CA LEU A 12 0.86 4.68 3.85
C LEU A 12 2.09 5.47 3.35
N GLU A 13 1.87 6.61 2.68
CA GLU A 13 2.95 7.42 2.09
C GLU A 13 3.82 8.16 3.13
N GLY A 14 3.45 8.04 4.41
CA GLY A 14 4.14 8.55 5.59
C GLY A 14 5.45 7.81 5.94
N TYR A 15 5.54 7.39 7.19
CA TYR A 15 6.70 6.63 7.71
C TYR A 15 6.72 5.18 7.21
N LEU A 16 5.57 4.63 6.81
CA LEU A 16 5.45 3.28 6.26
C LEU A 16 5.85 3.19 4.79
N TRP A 17 6.12 4.31 4.12
CA TRP A 17 6.31 4.31 2.67
C TRP A 17 7.46 3.43 2.21
N VAL A 18 8.57 3.42 2.97
CA VAL A 18 9.72 2.55 2.69
C VAL A 18 9.33 1.08 2.81
N ASP A 19 8.59 0.70 3.85
CA ASP A 19 8.13 -0.66 4.04
C ASP A 19 7.15 -1.11 2.96
N VAL A 20 6.20 -0.24 2.58
CA VAL A 20 5.24 -0.48 1.49
C VAL A 20 5.97 -0.76 0.19
N HIS A 21 6.97 0.05 -0.18
CA HIS A 21 7.75 -0.20 -1.39
C HIS A 21 8.51 -1.51 -1.36
N ASN A 22 9.15 -1.83 -0.22
CA ASN A 22 9.92 -3.06 -0.08
C ASN A 22 9.02 -4.30 -0.15
N ALA A 23 7.87 -4.26 0.54
CA ALA A 23 6.88 -5.32 0.51
C ALA A 23 6.30 -5.49 -0.90
N LEU A 24 5.94 -4.39 -1.57
CA LEU A 24 5.43 -4.41 -2.93
C LEU A 24 6.46 -4.98 -3.92
N ALA A 25 7.71 -4.52 -3.87
CA ALA A 25 8.79 -5.04 -4.70
C ALA A 25 9.03 -6.54 -4.48
N SER A 26 9.00 -7.00 -3.24
CA SER A 26 9.07 -8.42 -2.88
C SER A 26 7.91 -9.21 -3.48
N LYS A 27 6.69 -8.68 -3.36
CA LYS A 27 5.48 -9.34 -3.89
C LYS A 27 5.50 -9.43 -5.41
N ILE A 28 5.94 -8.37 -6.09
CA ILE A 28 6.14 -8.36 -7.55
C ILE A 28 7.12 -9.46 -7.94
N ARG A 29 8.27 -9.54 -7.27
CA ARG A 29 9.26 -10.60 -7.51
C ARG A 29 8.66 -12.00 -7.33
N GLN A 30 7.87 -12.21 -6.27
CA GLN A 30 7.21 -13.51 -6.02
C GLN A 30 6.20 -13.87 -7.12
N GLN A 31 5.45 -12.91 -7.64
CA GLN A 31 4.49 -13.16 -8.73
C GLN A 31 5.17 -13.40 -10.08
N LEU A 32 6.32 -12.78 -10.32
CA LEU A 32 7.06 -12.90 -11.57
C LEU A 32 7.97 -14.13 -11.63
N ALA A 33 8.59 -14.52 -10.52
CA ALA A 33 9.57 -15.61 -10.50
C ALA A 33 9.05 -16.95 -11.10
N PRO A 34 7.80 -17.39 -10.84
CA PRO A 34 7.26 -18.60 -11.45
C PRO A 34 7.01 -18.51 -12.96
N LYS A 35 6.93 -17.29 -13.52
CA LYS A 35 6.69 -17.06 -14.96
C LYS A 35 7.97 -17.08 -15.78
N ILE A 36 9.14 -17.13 -15.13
CA ILE A 36 10.45 -17.11 -15.79
C ILE A 36 11.04 -18.53 -15.82
N GLN A 37 11.80 -18.84 -16.87
CA GLN A 37 12.47 -20.13 -17.02
C GLN A 37 13.46 -20.41 -15.87
N PRO A 38 13.61 -21.68 -15.44
CA PRO A 38 14.60 -22.06 -14.44
C PRO A 38 16.01 -21.61 -14.83
N GLY A 39 16.76 -21.04 -13.88
CA GLY A 39 18.12 -20.53 -14.09
C GLY A 39 18.21 -19.01 -14.28
N TYR A 40 17.07 -18.33 -14.45
CA TYR A 40 16.99 -16.87 -14.47
C TYR A 40 16.40 -16.36 -13.15
N THR A 41 16.85 -15.19 -12.71
CA THR A 41 16.33 -14.50 -11.53
C THR A 41 15.55 -13.25 -11.97
N VAL A 42 14.62 -12.80 -11.13
CA VAL A 42 13.94 -11.50 -11.30
C VAL A 42 14.68 -10.47 -10.45
N PRO A 43 15.71 -9.78 -10.96
CA PRO A 43 16.27 -8.62 -10.29
C PRO A 43 15.24 -7.49 -10.31
N LEU A 44 15.26 -6.63 -9.29
CA LEU A 44 14.40 -5.43 -9.22
C LEU A 44 14.85 -4.32 -10.20
N CYS A 45 15.73 -4.60 -11.16
CA CYS A 45 16.34 -3.64 -12.09
C CYS A 45 16.06 -3.99 -13.55
N LEU A 46 15.78 -2.96 -14.35
CA LEU A 46 15.68 -2.98 -15.83
C LEU A 46 16.93 -3.62 -16.47
N PRO A 47 16.80 -4.40 -17.56
CA PRO A 47 16.15 -3.95 -18.81
C PRO A 47 15.11 -4.93 -19.42
N ASP A 48 14.53 -5.82 -18.62
CA ASP A 48 13.63 -6.86 -19.13
C ASP A 48 12.26 -6.32 -19.58
N VAL A 49 11.61 -7.05 -20.48
CA VAL A 49 10.28 -6.73 -21.02
C VAL A 49 9.20 -6.79 -19.94
N ASP A 50 8.19 -5.92 -20.04
CA ASP A 50 7.10 -5.84 -19.07
C ASP A 50 6.32 -7.16 -18.99
N ALA A 51 6.26 -7.73 -17.79
CA ALA A 51 5.40 -8.86 -17.48
C ALA A 51 4.07 -8.37 -16.88
N PRO A 52 2.92 -8.95 -17.28
CA PRO A 52 1.64 -8.55 -16.72
C PRO A 52 1.59 -8.86 -15.22
N LEU A 53 1.37 -7.80 -14.44
CA LEU A 53 1.26 -7.80 -12.98
C LEU A 53 -0.12 -7.28 -12.59
N ASP A 54 -0.82 -8.00 -11.72
CA ASP A 54 -2.02 -7.47 -11.05
C ASP A 54 -1.57 -6.64 -9.85
N LEU A 55 -1.37 -5.34 -10.08
CA LEU A 55 -0.93 -4.40 -9.05
C LEU A 55 -1.94 -4.29 -7.90
N ALA A 56 -3.24 -4.37 -8.20
CA ALA A 56 -4.28 -4.28 -7.19
C ALA A 56 -4.31 -5.53 -6.28
N ALA A 57 -4.04 -6.72 -6.84
CA ALA A 57 -3.83 -7.92 -6.05
C ALA A 57 -2.54 -7.82 -5.20
N ALA A 58 -1.43 -7.39 -5.80
CA ALA A 58 -0.17 -7.24 -5.06
C ALA A 58 -0.30 -6.27 -3.87
N LEU A 59 -0.99 -5.15 -4.05
CA LEU A 59 -1.25 -4.17 -2.99
C LEU A 59 -2.17 -4.73 -1.89
N ARG A 60 -3.25 -5.44 -2.25
CA ARG A 60 -4.14 -6.08 -1.27
C ARG A 60 -3.40 -7.13 -0.45
N ASP A 61 -2.61 -7.97 -1.12
CA ASP A 61 -1.84 -9.02 -0.47
C ASP A 61 -0.86 -8.44 0.56
N ILE A 62 -0.09 -7.40 0.21
CA ILE A 62 0.82 -6.78 1.19
C ILE A 62 0.06 -6.08 2.32
N TYR A 63 -1.14 -5.56 2.04
CA TYR A 63 -1.95 -4.89 3.06
C TYR A 63 -2.42 -5.88 4.13
N ASP A 64 -2.79 -7.08 3.70
CA ASP A 64 -3.20 -8.17 4.58
C ASP A 64 -1.99 -8.84 5.26
N GLU A 65 -0.89 -9.10 4.54
CA GLU A 65 0.30 -9.77 5.07
C GLU A 65 1.05 -8.95 6.12
N VAL A 66 1.13 -7.62 5.93
CA VAL A 66 1.85 -6.72 6.85
C VAL A 66 0.93 -6.16 7.95
N PHE A 67 -0.38 -6.40 7.83
CA PHE A 67 -1.39 -5.90 8.76
C PHE A 67 -1.29 -4.37 8.97
N TYR A 68 -1.16 -3.59 7.88
CA TYR A 68 -0.95 -2.13 7.97
C TYR A 68 -2.01 -1.42 8.80
N HIS A 69 -3.23 -1.97 8.85
CA HIS A 69 -4.30 -1.47 9.68
C HIS A 69 -4.02 -1.46 11.19
N LEU A 70 -3.02 -2.20 11.68
CA LEU A 70 -2.55 -2.16 13.07
C LEU A 70 -1.41 -1.16 13.27
N LEU A 71 -0.72 -0.78 12.19
CA LEU A 71 0.43 0.10 12.24
C LEU A 71 0.03 1.57 12.11
N ILE A 72 -1.11 1.85 11.45
CA ILE A 72 -1.57 3.21 11.19
C ILE A 72 -2.51 3.69 12.30
N ASP A 73 -2.10 4.73 13.03
CA ASP A 73 -2.99 5.50 13.89
C ASP A 73 -3.59 6.69 13.11
N TYR A 74 -4.86 6.55 12.72
CA TYR A 74 -5.60 7.57 11.96
C TYR A 74 -5.96 8.83 12.77
N ARG A 75 -5.72 8.83 14.10
CA ARG A 75 -6.03 9.94 15.00
C ARG A 75 -4.91 10.97 15.06
N GLU A 76 -3.66 10.52 14.91
CA GLU A 76 -2.47 11.34 15.15
C GLU A 76 -1.75 11.75 13.87
N LEU A 77 -1.98 11.02 12.77
CA LEU A 77 -1.26 11.25 11.52
C LEU A 77 -2.07 12.14 10.57
N SER A 78 -1.43 13.19 10.06
CA SER A 78 -1.90 13.86 8.84
C SER A 78 -1.45 13.05 7.64
N PRO A 79 -2.32 12.79 6.65
CA PRO A 79 -1.88 12.15 5.42
C PRO A 79 -0.76 13.00 4.79
N LYS A 80 0.37 12.35 4.50
CA LYS A 80 1.56 13.01 3.97
C LYS A 80 1.41 13.57 2.56
N PRO A 81 0.69 12.93 1.61
CA PRO A 81 0.34 13.62 0.38
C PRO A 81 -0.51 14.83 0.75
N VAL A 82 -0.10 16.01 0.29
CA VAL A 82 -0.89 17.23 0.48
C VAL A 82 -2.17 17.05 -0.32
N LEU A 83 -3.27 16.81 0.38
CA LEU A 83 -4.59 16.66 -0.20
C LEU A 83 -5.24 18.03 -0.41
N THR A 84 -6.14 18.12 -1.40
CA THR A 84 -6.98 19.31 -1.59
C THR A 84 -7.92 19.48 -0.40
N ALA A 85 -8.45 20.69 -0.19
CA ALA A 85 -9.39 20.97 0.90
C ALA A 85 -10.64 20.05 0.84
N ASP A 86 -11.16 19.81 -0.37
CA ASP A 86 -12.30 18.91 -0.56
C ASP A 86 -11.96 17.45 -0.20
N ALA A 87 -10.77 16.99 -0.58
CA ALA A 87 -10.30 15.65 -0.25
C ALA A 87 -10.07 15.50 1.27
N LEU A 88 -9.49 16.50 1.93
CA LEU A 88 -9.34 16.51 3.40
C LEU A 88 -10.70 16.47 4.11
N GLY A 89 -11.67 17.25 3.64
CA GLY A 89 -13.03 17.21 4.19
C GLY A 89 -13.68 15.82 4.08
N TRP A 90 -13.45 15.13 2.96
CA TRP A 90 -13.89 13.73 2.78
C TRP A 90 -13.16 12.76 3.71
N VAL A 91 -11.83 12.89 3.85
CA VAL A 91 -11.03 12.08 4.78
C VAL A 91 -11.51 12.26 6.22
N ASP A 92 -11.73 13.50 6.65
CA ASP A 92 -12.18 13.82 8.01
C ASP A 92 -13.59 13.25 8.28
N ALA A 93 -14.51 13.37 7.32
CA ALA A 93 -15.84 12.78 7.44
C ALA A 93 -15.80 11.25 7.54
N LEU A 94 -14.90 10.61 6.78
CA LEU A 94 -14.73 9.16 6.78
C LEU A 94 -14.10 8.65 8.09
N LEU A 95 -13.14 9.38 8.64
CA LEU A 95 -12.42 9.02 9.87
C LEU A 95 -13.13 9.48 11.15
N ALA A 96 -14.16 10.33 11.06
CA ALA A 96 -14.89 10.85 12.21
C ALA A 96 -15.36 9.74 13.19
N PRO A 97 -15.95 8.61 12.75
CA PRO A 97 -16.33 7.54 13.68
C PRO A 97 -15.15 6.97 14.47
N LEU A 98 -14.00 6.78 13.81
CA LEU A 98 -12.78 6.21 14.41
C LEU A 98 -12.08 7.17 15.37
N ARG A 99 -12.34 8.47 15.26
CA ARG A 99 -11.78 9.52 16.11
C ARG A 99 -12.62 9.82 17.35
N THR A 100 -13.87 9.37 17.38
CA THR A 100 -14.85 9.73 18.43
C THR A 100 -15.03 8.64 19.49
N GLU A 101 -14.53 7.42 19.25
CA GLU A 101 -14.51 6.34 20.24
C GLU A 101 -13.38 6.60 21.26
N VAL A 102 -13.78 7.06 22.46
CA VAL A 102 -12.97 7.14 23.71
C VAL A 102 -13.53 6.13 24.70
#